data_AF-A6UR21-F1
#
_entry.id   AF-A6UR21-F1
#
_cell.length_a   1.000
_cell.length_b   1.000
_cell.length_c   1.000
_cell.angle_alpha   90.00
_cell.angle_beta   90.00
_cell.angle_gamma   90.00
#
_symmetry.space_group_name_H-M   'P 1'
#
loop_
_entity.id
_entity.type
_entity.pdbx_description
1 polymer ?
#
loop_
_entity_poly.entity_id
_entity_poly.type
_entity_poly.pdbx_seq_one_letter_code
_entity_poly.pdbx_strand_id
1 'polypeptide(L)'
;MDMSASISRIYNYLIKRNLRILKKTGKNVDERIFIGLIFVVLVLPILLRIIIGFTLQTTIILTLVYLGSVLAIPSIMYESKMEKFDSNLPKALYVMVLSLDSGRSIVEAINEVIRSGIPEVDSVFSKIVLLMTEKKLSFEDSMMLVSNSLDSKLFRQISRLIIENRKYGGELANTLNMYRLGQVLKFLPFENLLPYLN
;
A
#
# COMPACT_ATOMS: atom_id res chain seq x y z
N MET A 1 -19.68 -6.37 -35.17
CA MET A 1 -18.99 -5.93 -33.93
C MET A 1 -19.61 -6.73 -32.79
N ASP A 2 -18.92 -7.73 -32.25
CA ASP A 2 -19.53 -8.67 -31.29
C ASP A 2 -19.90 -8.01 -29.97
N MET A 3 -21.20 -7.97 -29.67
CA MET A 3 -21.78 -7.41 -28.45
C MET A 3 -21.19 -8.08 -27.18
N SER A 4 -20.93 -9.39 -27.24
CA SER A 4 -20.33 -10.17 -26.15
C SER A 4 -18.89 -9.73 -25.85
N ALA A 5 -18.11 -9.39 -26.89
CA ALA A 5 -16.73 -8.94 -26.74
C ALA A 5 -16.66 -7.57 -26.06
N SER A 6 -17.58 -6.66 -26.38
CA SER A 6 -17.68 -5.34 -25.75
C SER A 6 -18.05 -5.41 -24.27
N ILE A 7 -19.03 -6.25 -23.92
CA ILE A 7 -19.46 -6.45 -22.52
C ILE A 7 -18.31 -7.02 -21.68
N SER A 8 -17.57 -8.01 -22.21
CA SER A 8 -16.42 -8.60 -21.52
C SER A 8 -15.32 -7.57 -21.25
N ARG A 9 -15.03 -6.67 -22.20
CA ARG A 9 -14.04 -5.60 -22.00
C ARG A 9 -14.44 -4.64 -20.89
N ILE A 10 -15.68 -4.16 -20.91
CA ILE A 10 -16.20 -3.23 -19.89
C ILE A 10 -16.14 -3.87 -18.50
N TYR A 11 -16.59 -5.12 -18.40
CA TYR A 11 -16.54 -5.88 -17.16
C TYR A 11 -15.11 -6.06 -16.64
N ASN A 12 -14.16 -6.42 -17.51
CA ASN A 12 -12.76 -6.57 -17.10
C ASN A 12 -12.13 -5.24 -16.67
N TYR A 13 -12.47 -4.14 -17.35
CA TYR A 13 -11.90 -2.82 -17.07
C TYR A 13 -12.48 -2.17 -15.81
N LEU A 14 -13.78 -2.31 -15.56
CA LEU A 14 -14.44 -1.67 -14.42
C LEU A 14 -14.47 -2.56 -13.19
N ILE A 15 -14.92 -3.81 -13.34
CA ILE A 15 -15.17 -4.70 -12.20
C ILE A 15 -13.87 -5.37 -11.76
N LYS A 16 -13.22 -6.13 -12.65
CA LYS A 16 -12.00 -6.87 -12.27
C LYS A 16 -10.86 -5.96 -11.85
N ARG A 17 -10.70 -4.80 -12.51
CA ARG A 17 -9.68 -3.81 -12.11
C ARG A 17 -9.90 -3.34 -10.67
N ASN A 18 -11.10 -2.84 -10.35
CA ASN A 18 -11.40 -2.31 -9.03
C ASN A 18 -11.35 -3.38 -7.94
N LEU A 19 -11.82 -4.60 -8.23
CA LEU A 19 -11.70 -5.73 -7.30
C LEU A 19 -10.24 -6.11 -7.04
N ARG A 20 -9.36 -6.08 -8.06
CA ARG A 20 -7.92 -6.31 -7.85
C ARG A 20 -7.30 -5.24 -6.95
N ILE A 21 -7.66 -3.97 -7.15
CA ILE A 21 -7.15 -2.86 -6.34
C ILE A 21 -7.65 -3.00 -4.89
N LEU A 22 -8.95 -3.28 -4.70
CA LEU A 22 -9.52 -3.53 -3.37
C LEU A 22 -8.82 -4.69 -2.65
N LYS A 23 -8.51 -5.78 -3.35
CA LYS A 23 -7.73 -6.89 -2.77
C LYS A 23 -6.34 -6.43 -2.29
N LYS A 24 -5.66 -5.54 -3.03
CA LYS A 24 -4.38 -4.94 -2.58
C LYS A 24 -4.53 -4.11 -1.30
N THR A 25 -5.70 -3.49 -1.07
CA THR A 25 -5.99 -2.79 0.19
C THR A 25 -6.13 -3.74 1.39
N GLY A 26 -6.22 -5.06 1.16
CA GLY A 26 -6.50 -6.05 2.21
C GLY A 26 -7.99 -6.30 2.42
N LYS A 27 -8.84 -5.64 1.63
CA LYS A 27 -10.29 -5.85 1.63
C LYS A 27 -10.67 -6.91 0.61
N ASN A 28 -11.13 -8.06 1.10
CA ASN A 28 -11.74 -9.09 0.26
C ASN A 28 -13.20 -8.74 0.01
N VAL A 29 -13.44 -7.91 -1.02
CA VAL A 29 -14.79 -7.60 -1.48
C VAL A 29 -15.19 -8.62 -2.54
N ASP A 30 -16.33 -9.27 -2.32
CA ASP A 30 -16.91 -10.18 -3.31
C ASP A 30 -17.39 -9.42 -4.54
N GLU A 31 -17.24 -10.05 -5.69
CA GLU A 31 -17.69 -9.49 -6.97
C GLU A 31 -19.18 -9.14 -6.96
N ARG A 32 -20.01 -9.99 -6.37
CA ARG A 32 -21.46 -9.77 -6.24
C ARG A 32 -21.78 -8.51 -5.46
N ILE A 33 -21.02 -8.24 -4.40
CA ILE A 33 -21.20 -7.06 -3.56
C ILE A 33 -20.83 -5.80 -4.35
N PHE A 34 -19.71 -5.83 -5.10
CA PHE A 34 -19.29 -4.68 -5.90
C PHE A 34 -20.25 -4.38 -7.05
N ILE A 35 -20.77 -5.42 -7.72
CA ILE A 35 -21.82 -5.28 -8.75
C ILE A 35 -23.11 -4.72 -8.12
N GLY A 36 -23.52 -5.25 -6.97
CA GLY A 36 -24.68 -4.74 -6.23
C GLY A 36 -24.52 -3.26 -5.85
N LEU A 37 -23.32 -2.85 -5.46
CA LEU A 37 -23.02 -1.45 -5.15
C LEU A 37 -23.12 -0.54 -6.38
N ILE A 38 -22.62 -0.98 -7.53
CA ILE A 38 -22.82 -0.25 -8.80
C ILE A 38 -24.30 -0.14 -9.16
N PHE A 39 -25.05 -1.24 -8.98
CA PHE A 39 -26.50 -1.24 -9.23
C PHE A 39 -27.23 -0.23 -8.34
N VAL A 40 -26.94 -0.21 -7.04
CA VAL A 40 -27.50 0.78 -6.10
C VAL A 40 -27.18 2.20 -6.52
N VAL A 41 -25.93 2.46 -6.92
CA VAL A 41 -25.46 3.78 -7.37
C VAL A 41 -26.14 4.25 -8.66
N LEU A 42 -26.54 3.35 -9.55
CA LEU A 42 -27.30 3.68 -10.76
C LEU A 42 -28.78 3.93 -10.47
N VAL A 43 -29.37 3.18 -9.53
CA VAL A 43 -30.80 3.28 -9.19
C VAL A 43 -31.08 4.47 -8.29
N LEU A 44 -30.18 4.82 -7.38
CA LEU A 44 -30.38 5.86 -6.36
C LEU A 44 -30.75 7.24 -6.97
N PRO A 45 -30.04 7.78 -7.99
CA PRO A 45 -30.43 9.06 -8.61
C PRO A 45 -31.82 9.03 -9.25
N ILE A 46 -32.23 7.87 -9.80
CA ILE A 46 -33.54 7.68 -10.41
C ILE A 46 -34.64 7.73 -9.35
N LEU A 47 -34.41 7.10 -8.20
CA LEU A 47 -35.34 7.17 -7.06
C LEU A 47 -35.45 8.60 -6.51
N LEU A 48 -34.32 9.29 -6.36
CA LEU A 48 -34.30 10.69 -5.92
C LEU A 48 -35.06 11.60 -6.88
N ARG A 49 -35.00 11.35 -8.19
CA ARG A 49 -35.81 12.05 -9.18
C ARG A 49 -37.32 11.89 -8.92
N ILE A 50 -37.77 10.67 -8.61
CA ILE A 50 -39.19 10.38 -8.39
C ILE A 50 -39.70 11.02 -7.09
N ILE A 51 -38.90 10.98 -6.02
CA ILE A 51 -39.31 11.44 -4.69
C ILE A 51 -39.20 12.97 -4.55
N ILE A 52 -38.08 13.54 -5.01
CA ILE A 52 -37.74 14.95 -4.79
C ILE A 52 -38.15 15.81 -5.99
N GLY A 53 -38.42 15.20 -7.14
CA GLY A 53 -38.77 15.92 -8.36
C GLY A 53 -37.57 16.56 -9.05
N PHE A 54 -36.37 15.98 -8.92
CA PHE A 54 -35.18 16.49 -9.59
C PHE A 54 -35.34 16.57 -11.11
N THR A 55 -34.67 17.54 -11.71
CA THR A 55 -34.63 17.68 -13.17
C THR A 55 -33.84 16.55 -13.82
N LEU A 56 -34.05 16.31 -15.11
CA LEU A 56 -33.29 15.30 -15.85
C LEU A 56 -31.77 15.59 -15.80
N GLN A 57 -31.39 16.86 -15.92
CA GLN A 57 -29.99 17.30 -15.87
C GLN A 57 -29.33 16.96 -14.54
N THR A 58 -29.98 17.27 -13.42
CA THR A 58 -29.45 16.97 -12.08
C THR A 58 -29.34 15.46 -11.85
N THR A 59 -30.30 14.68 -12.33
CA THR A 59 -30.26 13.21 -12.26
C THR A 59 -29.04 12.64 -13.00
N ILE A 60 -28.76 13.13 -14.22
CA ILE A 60 -27.61 12.71 -15.02
C ILE A 60 -26.30 13.07 -14.30
N ILE A 61 -26.18 14.30 -13.80
CA ILE A 61 -24.99 14.76 -13.06
C ILE A 61 -24.74 13.87 -11.83
N LEU A 62 -25.76 13.62 -11.02
CA LEU A 62 -25.64 12.76 -9.83
C LEU A 62 -25.21 11.33 -10.18
N THR A 63 -25.75 10.79 -11.27
CA THR A 63 -25.40 9.45 -11.75
C THR A 63 -23.92 9.38 -12.12
N LEU A 64 -23.42 10.36 -12.87
CA LEU A 64 -22.01 10.41 -13.27
C LEU A 64 -21.09 10.61 -12.06
N VAL A 65 -21.44 11.49 -11.11
CA VAL A 65 -20.65 11.74 -9.90
C VAL A 65 -20.56 10.50 -9.03
N TYR A 66 -21.68 9.82 -8.76
CA TYR A 66 -21.67 8.63 -7.93
C TYR A 66 -20.95 7.46 -8.60
N LEU A 67 -21.19 7.25 -9.90
CA LEU A 67 -20.51 6.19 -10.65
C LEU A 67 -18.99 6.46 -10.70
N GLY A 68 -18.59 7.69 -10.98
CA GLY A 68 -17.18 8.10 -10.95
C GLY A 68 -16.55 7.88 -9.58
N SER A 69 -17.26 8.22 -8.51
CA SER A 69 -16.79 8.04 -7.12
C SER A 69 -16.56 6.56 -6.79
N VAL A 70 -17.52 5.70 -7.07
CA VAL A 70 -17.41 4.24 -6.82
C VAL A 70 -16.21 3.61 -7.53
N LEU A 71 -15.94 4.06 -8.74
CA LEU A 71 -14.83 3.55 -9.54
C LEU A 71 -13.47 4.16 -9.14
N ALA A 72 -13.46 5.34 -8.54
CA ALA A 72 -12.25 6.01 -8.09
C ALA A 72 -11.81 5.59 -6.68
N ILE A 73 -12.77 5.37 -5.76
CA ILE A 73 -12.52 5.07 -4.34
C ILE A 73 -11.48 3.95 -4.14
N PRO A 74 -11.56 2.79 -4.82
CA PRO A 74 -10.55 1.73 -4.67
C PRO A 74 -9.11 2.21 -4.89
N SER A 75 -8.89 3.04 -5.91
CA SER A 75 -7.56 3.56 -6.25
C SER A 75 -7.08 4.53 -5.16
N ILE A 76 -7.93 5.47 -4.76
CA ILE A 76 -7.64 6.44 -3.69
C ILE A 76 -7.32 5.72 -2.37
N MET A 77 -8.09 4.69 -2.03
CA MET A 77 -7.85 3.88 -0.83
C MET A 77 -6.50 3.18 -0.87
N TYR A 78 -6.11 2.65 -2.04
CA TYR A 78 -4.83 1.99 -2.21
C TYR A 78 -3.66 2.98 -2.16
N GLU A 79 -3.79 4.14 -2.81
CA GLU A 79 -2.80 5.22 -2.76
C GLU A 79 -2.59 5.67 -1.32
N SER A 80 -3.67 5.97 -0.58
CA SER A 80 -3.59 6.35 0.83
C SER A 80 -2.93 5.26 1.70
N LYS A 81 -3.19 3.98 1.42
CA LYS A 81 -2.52 2.86 2.09
C LYS A 81 -1.00 2.88 1.83
N MET A 82 -0.57 3.13 0.60
CA MET A 82 0.85 3.20 0.24
C MET A 82 1.53 4.44 0.83
N GLU A 83 0.86 5.58 0.87
CA GLU A 83 1.37 6.80 1.53
C GLU A 83 1.59 6.58 3.03
N LYS A 84 0.64 5.91 3.71
CA LYS A 84 0.78 5.52 5.12
C LYS A 84 1.94 4.55 5.32
N PHE A 85 2.09 3.58 4.43
CA PHE A 85 3.22 2.65 4.47
C PHE A 85 4.56 3.38 4.32
N ASP A 86 4.69 4.26 3.33
CA ASP A 86 5.93 5.00 3.05
C ASP A 86 6.30 5.98 4.17
N SER A 87 5.31 6.67 4.73
CA SER A 87 5.52 7.60 5.87
C SER A 87 5.87 6.87 7.17
N ASN A 88 5.40 5.64 7.36
CA ASN A 88 5.73 4.82 8.53
C ASN A 88 7.03 4.02 8.39
N LEU A 89 7.56 3.88 7.18
CA LEU A 89 8.76 3.08 6.93
C LEU A 89 9.99 3.53 7.73
N PRO A 90 10.30 4.84 7.89
CA PRO A 90 11.42 5.28 8.73
C PRO A 90 11.30 4.83 10.19
N LYS A 91 10.08 4.82 10.74
CA LYS A 91 9.82 4.34 12.10
C LYS A 91 10.13 2.85 12.22
N ALA A 92 9.75 2.05 11.22
CA ALA A 92 10.06 0.62 11.19
C ALA A 92 11.55 0.34 11.06
N LEU A 93 12.26 1.11 10.22
CA LEU A 93 13.71 1.01 10.11
C LEU A 93 14.41 1.31 11.45
N TYR A 94 13.92 2.30 12.20
CA TYR A 94 14.46 2.63 13.51
C TYR A 94 14.31 1.47 14.50
N VAL A 95 13.12 0.85 14.58
CA VAL A 95 12.91 -0.34 15.43
C VAL A 95 13.84 -1.48 15.02
N MET A 96 14.01 -1.70 13.72
CA MET A 96 14.91 -2.73 13.20
C MET A 96 16.38 -2.45 13.58
N VAL A 97 16.85 -1.20 13.48
CA VAL A 97 18.19 -0.79 13.92
C VAL A 97 18.40 -1.08 15.40
N LEU A 98 17.49 -0.62 16.27
CA LEU A 98 17.62 -0.85 17.72
C LEU A 98 17.74 -2.34 18.06
N SER A 99 16.97 -3.17 17.36
CA SER A 99 17.06 -4.62 17.52
C SER A 99 18.42 -5.15 17.05
N LEU A 100 18.91 -4.72 15.89
CA LEU A 100 20.22 -5.14 15.37
C LEU A 100 21.38 -4.68 16.27
N ASP A 101 21.35 -3.43 16.77
CA ASP A 101 22.35 -2.87 17.69
C ASP A 101 22.42 -3.65 19.01
N SER A 102 21.30 -4.25 19.44
CA SER A 102 21.27 -5.15 20.60
C SER A 102 21.85 -6.55 20.33
N GLY A 103 22.41 -6.78 19.15
CA GLY A 103 23.00 -8.05 18.73
C GLY A 103 21.98 -9.08 18.24
N ARG A 104 20.71 -8.70 18.06
CA ARG A 104 19.69 -9.61 17.53
C ARG A 104 19.86 -9.83 16.03
N SER A 105 19.39 -10.97 15.55
CA SER A 105 19.36 -11.30 14.13
C SER A 105 18.38 -10.42 13.33
N ILE A 106 18.56 -10.36 12.01
CA ILE A 106 17.64 -9.65 11.10
C ILE A 106 16.20 -10.18 11.21
N VAL A 107 16.03 -11.49 11.39
CA VAL A 107 14.71 -12.11 11.52
C VAL A 107 14.03 -11.65 12.81
N GLU A 108 14.76 -11.59 13.92
CA GLU A 108 14.25 -11.05 15.18
C GLU A 108 13.93 -9.55 15.07
N ALA A 109 14.77 -8.79 14.36
CA ALA A 109 14.53 -7.37 14.12
C ALA A 109 13.27 -7.10 13.30
N ILE A 110 13.00 -7.91 12.27
CA ILE A 110 11.75 -7.86 11.50
C ILE A 110 10.56 -8.25 12.38
N ASN A 111 10.70 -9.27 13.22
CA ASN A 111 9.65 -9.65 14.17
C ASN A 111 9.36 -8.55 15.19
N GLU A 112 10.36 -7.79 15.63
CA GLU A 112 10.18 -6.64 16.51
C GLU A 112 9.40 -5.51 15.81
N VAL A 113 9.67 -5.26 14.53
CA VAL A 113 8.87 -4.33 13.71
C VAL A 113 7.41 -4.76 13.64
N ILE A 114 7.16 -6.06 13.43
CA ILE A 114 5.79 -6.62 13.38
C ILE A 114 5.10 -6.45 14.74
N ARG A 115 5.77 -6.81 15.84
CA ARG A 115 5.23 -6.68 17.21
C ARG A 115 4.96 -5.23 17.61
N SER A 116 5.72 -4.30 17.07
CA SER A 116 5.52 -2.87 17.28
C SER A 116 4.25 -2.32 16.64
N GLY A 117 3.54 -3.12 15.82
CA GLY A 117 2.22 -2.77 15.27
C GLY A 117 2.23 -1.50 14.43
N ILE A 118 3.32 -1.24 13.71
CA ILE A 118 3.46 -0.03 12.89
C ILE A 118 2.49 -0.14 11.69
N PRO A 119 1.50 0.75 11.56
CA PRO A 119 0.41 0.59 10.60
C PRO A 119 0.92 0.44 9.16
N GLU A 120 0.31 -0.49 8.43
CA GLU A 120 0.62 -0.91 7.05
C GLU A 120 1.97 -1.63 6.89
N VAL A 121 2.98 -1.25 7.68
CA VAL A 121 4.32 -1.84 7.65
C VAL A 121 4.32 -3.24 8.27
N ASP A 122 3.66 -3.40 9.40
CA ASP A 122 3.47 -4.68 10.10
C ASP A 122 2.97 -5.80 9.18
N SER A 123 1.96 -5.51 8.35
CA SER A 123 1.36 -6.45 7.41
C SER A 123 2.31 -6.83 6.27
N VAL A 124 3.14 -5.87 5.83
CA VAL A 124 4.14 -6.09 4.79
C VAL A 124 5.30 -6.91 5.33
N PHE A 125 5.78 -6.59 6.54
CA PHE A 125 6.90 -7.30 7.17
C PHE A 125 6.48 -8.72 7.58
N SER A 126 5.23 -8.91 8.00
CA SER A 126 4.66 -10.24 8.25
C SER A 126 4.69 -11.14 7.02
N LYS A 127 4.44 -10.59 5.81
CA LYS A 127 4.54 -11.37 4.57
C LYS A 127 5.97 -11.84 4.30
N ILE A 128 6.98 -11.03 4.64
CA ILE A 128 8.38 -11.41 4.49
C ILE A 128 8.69 -12.59 5.40
N VAL A 129 8.32 -12.50 6.69
CA VAL A 129 8.52 -13.60 7.65
C VAL A 129 7.77 -14.86 7.22
N LEU A 130 6.54 -14.73 6.72
CA LEU A 130 5.74 -15.84 6.23
C LEU A 130 6.41 -16.56 5.05
N LEU A 131 6.97 -15.81 4.08
CA LEU A 131 7.71 -16.40 2.97
C LEU A 131 8.98 -17.13 3.44
N MET A 132 9.69 -16.57 4.42
CA MET A 132 10.89 -17.20 4.98
C MET A 132 10.55 -18.49 5.75
N THR A 133 9.48 -18.48 6.52
CA THR A 133 9.11 -19.57 7.43
C THR A 133 8.32 -20.68 6.73
N GLU A 134 7.29 -20.33 5.96
CA GLU A 134 6.40 -21.30 5.32
C GLU A 134 6.91 -21.75 3.94
N LYS A 135 7.53 -20.84 3.18
CA LYS A 135 8.04 -21.13 1.83
C LYS A 135 9.53 -21.42 1.80
N LYS A 136 10.21 -21.36 2.97
CA LYS A 136 11.65 -21.61 3.13
C LYS A 136 12.52 -20.77 2.18
N LEU A 137 12.02 -19.58 1.81
CA LEU A 137 12.78 -18.66 0.97
C LEU A 137 13.87 -17.99 1.78
N SER A 138 14.96 -17.60 1.10
CA SER A 138 15.96 -16.74 1.72
C SER A 138 15.34 -15.40 2.11
N PHE A 139 15.97 -14.69 3.05
CA PHE A 139 15.56 -13.33 3.38
C PHE A 139 15.63 -12.42 2.15
N GLU A 140 16.69 -12.55 1.34
CA GLU A 140 16.89 -11.80 0.11
C GLU A 140 15.73 -12.01 -0.88
N ASP A 141 15.38 -13.26 -1.15
CA ASP A 141 14.29 -13.59 -2.07
C ASP A 141 12.95 -13.10 -1.53
N SER A 142 12.69 -13.30 -0.24
CA SER A 142 11.44 -12.86 0.40
C SER A 142 11.29 -11.34 0.36
N MET A 143 12.35 -10.62 0.71
CA MET A 143 12.42 -9.17 0.72
C MET A 143 12.27 -8.60 -0.70
N MET A 144 12.91 -9.24 -1.69
CA MET A 144 12.81 -8.83 -3.10
C MET A 144 11.42 -9.10 -3.69
N LEU A 145 10.82 -10.26 -3.40
CA LEU A 145 9.47 -10.59 -3.86
C LEU A 145 8.43 -9.63 -3.29
N VAL A 146 8.47 -9.38 -1.97
CA VAL A 146 7.51 -8.48 -1.31
C VAL A 146 7.69 -7.05 -1.79
N SER A 147 8.93 -6.54 -1.84
CA SER A 147 9.18 -5.17 -2.28
C SER A 147 8.82 -4.91 -3.74
N ASN A 148 9.06 -5.87 -4.65
CA ASN A 148 8.66 -5.75 -6.06
C ASN A 148 7.14 -5.85 -6.27
N SER A 149 6.42 -6.47 -5.34
CA SER A 149 4.95 -6.58 -5.41
C SER A 149 4.21 -5.31 -4.97
N LEU A 150 4.91 -4.39 -4.28
CA LEU A 150 4.34 -3.16 -3.73
C LEU A 150 4.63 -1.96 -4.62
N ASP A 151 3.69 -1.01 -4.65
CA ASP A 151 3.83 0.24 -5.39
C ASP A 151 4.64 1.31 -4.61
N SER A 152 5.57 0.88 -3.76
CA SER A 152 6.49 1.76 -3.02
C SER A 152 7.88 1.77 -3.65
N LYS A 153 8.26 2.89 -4.28
CA LYS A 153 9.62 3.07 -4.81
C LYS A 153 10.65 3.13 -3.70
N LEU A 154 10.29 3.79 -2.59
CA LEU A 154 11.14 3.95 -1.41
C LEU A 154 11.51 2.59 -0.81
N PHE A 155 10.51 1.74 -0.58
CA PHE A 155 10.74 0.42 -0.01
C PHE A 155 11.55 -0.49 -0.93
N ARG A 156 11.33 -0.44 -2.25
CA ARG A 156 12.18 -1.17 -3.21
C ARG A 156 13.65 -0.75 -3.12
N GLN A 157 13.93 0.54 -2.96
CA GLN A 157 15.29 1.03 -2.81
C GLN A 157 15.91 0.52 -1.51
N ILE A 158 15.24 0.75 -0.38
CA ILE A 158 15.70 0.31 0.95
C ILE A 158 15.93 -1.20 1.01
N SER A 159 15.03 -1.99 0.41
CA SER A 159 15.14 -3.45 0.37
C SER A 159 16.43 -3.91 -0.31
N ARG A 160 16.79 -3.31 -1.45
CA ARG A 160 18.03 -3.62 -2.17
C ARG A 160 19.27 -3.31 -1.32
N LEU A 161 19.26 -2.17 -0.64
CA LEU A 161 20.36 -1.75 0.21
C LEU A 161 20.55 -2.66 1.42
N ILE A 162 19.45 -3.09 2.06
CA ILE A 162 19.48 -4.05 3.16
C ILE A 162 20.07 -5.39 2.68
N ILE A 163 19.64 -5.87 1.51
CA ILE A 163 20.14 -7.10 0.89
C ILE A 163 21.64 -6.99 0.59
N GLU A 164 22.07 -5.89 -0.03
CA GLU A 164 23.48 -5.64 -0.37
C GLU A 164 24.35 -5.60 0.89
N ASN A 165 23.95 -4.82 1.91
CA ASN A 165 24.73 -4.72 3.15
C ASN A 165 24.84 -6.04 3.90
N ARG A 166 23.76 -6.84 3.92
CA ARG A 166 23.80 -8.19 4.49
C ARG A 166 24.77 -9.10 3.73
N LYS A 167 24.76 -9.07 2.40
CA LYS A 167 25.60 -9.92 1.54
C LYS A 167 27.09 -9.59 1.69
N TYR A 168 27.44 -8.32 1.86
CA TYR A 168 28.82 -7.86 1.96
C TYR A 168 29.32 -7.73 3.41
N GLY A 169 28.53 -8.14 4.41
CA GLY A 169 28.91 -8.11 5.83
C GLY A 169 29.06 -6.70 6.41
N GLY A 170 28.40 -5.70 5.81
CA GLY A 170 28.40 -4.33 6.32
C GLY A 170 27.61 -4.20 7.63
N GLU A 171 27.91 -3.15 8.41
CA GLU A 171 27.10 -2.79 9.59
C GLU A 171 25.71 -2.33 9.15
N LEU A 172 24.79 -3.28 8.98
CA LEU A 172 23.44 -3.05 8.50
C LEU A 172 22.71 -1.99 9.32
N ALA A 173 22.97 -1.95 10.63
CA ALA A 173 22.45 -0.91 11.52
C ALA A 173 22.89 0.50 11.09
N ASN A 174 24.16 0.69 10.70
CA ASN A 174 24.65 1.99 10.22
C ASN A 174 24.02 2.39 8.89
N THR A 175 23.88 1.45 7.95
CA THR A 175 23.19 1.71 6.68
C THR A 175 21.77 2.19 6.95
N LEU A 176 21.03 1.45 7.77
CA LEU A 176 19.65 1.77 8.10
C LEU A 176 19.53 3.10 8.88
N ASN A 177 20.48 3.40 9.77
CA ASN A 177 20.58 4.69 10.45
C ASN A 177 20.79 5.85 9.48
N MET A 178 21.66 5.68 8.47
CA MET A 178 21.88 6.68 7.44
C MET A 178 20.62 6.94 6.61
N TYR A 179 19.84 5.91 6.29
CA TYR A 179 18.54 6.08 5.60
C TYR A 179 17.47 6.70 6.48
N ARG A 180 17.40 6.32 7.76
CA ARG A 180 16.54 6.99 8.76
C ARG A 180 16.82 8.48 8.76
N LEU A 181 18.10 8.86 8.89
CA LEU A 181 18.53 10.26 8.85
C LEU A 181 18.17 10.90 7.51
N GLY A 182 18.58 10.33 6.37
CA GLY A 182 18.28 10.88 5.05
C GLY A 182 16.79 11.12 4.77
N GLN A 183 15.90 10.29 5.33
CA GLN A 183 14.45 10.52 5.26
C GLN A 183 13.99 11.61 6.22
N VAL A 184 14.43 11.60 7.48
CA VAL A 184 14.13 12.67 8.45
C VAL A 184 14.57 14.03 7.91
N LEU A 185 15.74 14.14 7.28
CA LEU A 185 16.23 15.39 6.70
C LEU A 185 15.40 15.86 5.49
N LYS A 186 14.72 14.96 4.77
CA LYS A 186 13.78 15.33 3.68
C LYS A 186 12.43 15.85 4.18
N PHE A 187 12.08 15.56 5.43
CA PHE A 187 10.83 16.00 6.06
C PHE A 187 11.02 17.16 7.06
N LEU A 188 12.25 17.63 7.27
CA LEU A 188 12.53 18.78 8.13
C LEU A 188 12.71 20.06 7.30
N PRO A 189 12.02 21.16 7.65
CA PRO A 189 12.37 22.48 7.11
C PRO A 189 13.82 22.82 7.47
N PHE A 190 14.52 23.51 6.56
CA PHE A 190 15.96 23.75 6.59
C PHE A 190 16.50 24.30 7.93
N GLU A 191 15.67 25.05 8.66
CA GLU A 191 15.97 25.63 9.98
C GLU A 191 16.20 24.59 11.09
N ASN A 192 15.65 23.37 10.96
CA ASN A 192 15.83 22.28 11.93
C ASN A 192 17.03 21.36 11.63
N LEU A 193 17.80 21.64 10.56
CA LEU A 193 18.98 20.86 10.15
C LEU A 193 20.28 21.35 10.82
N LEU A 194 20.29 22.56 11.36
CA LEU A 194 21.47 23.21 11.96
C LEU A 194 22.11 22.44 13.14
N PRO A 195 21.38 21.71 14.01
CA PRO A 195 22.00 20.97 15.11
C PRO A 195 22.74 19.70 14.70
N TYR A 196 22.55 19.23 13.46
CA TYR A 196 23.11 17.96 12.96
C TYR A 196 24.24 18.16 11.94
N LEU A 197 24.66 19.41 11.70
CA LEU A 197 25.73 19.79 10.76
C LEU A 197 27.03 20.23 11.47
N ASN A 198 27.15 19.98 12.77
CA ASN A 198 28.38 20.19 13.55
C ASN A 198 28.92 18.87 14.10
#